data_AF-A0A926Z737-F1
#
_entry.id   AF-A0A926Z737-F1
#
_cell.length_a   1.000
_cell.length_b   1.000
_cell.length_c   1.000
_cell.angle_alpha   90.00
_cell.angle_beta   90.00
_cell.angle_gamma   90.00
#
_symmetry.space_group_name_H-M   'P 1'
#
loop_
_entity.id
_entity.type
_entity.pdbx_description
1 polymer ?
#
loop_
_entity_poly.entity_id
_entity_poly.type
_entity_poly.pdbx_seq_one_letter_code
_entity_poly.pdbx_strand_id
1 'polypeptide(L)'
;MSRLTLRLPDTLHQQLIHLAESEGVSLNQYIVYALARQSSINYTIQPIPKQKTNQQQSDFTNLLQKLGTASPSEIEIALSERETVEPEKELTPEIIAKFQQRLQSKERSKR
;
A
#
# COMPACT_ATOMS: atom_id res chain seq x y z
N MET A 1 28.64 3.42 2.83
CA MET A 1 28.24 2.63 4.02
C MET A 1 28.83 3.30 5.25
N SER A 2 28.00 3.71 6.21
CA SER A 2 28.46 4.29 7.47
C SER A 2 29.06 3.19 8.37
N ARG A 3 30.12 3.49 9.12
CA ARG A 3 30.75 2.54 10.06
C ARG A 3 30.29 2.87 11.49
N LEU A 4 29.80 1.86 12.21
CA LEU A 4 29.40 1.95 13.62
C LEU A 4 30.44 1.23 14.49
N THR A 5 30.95 1.89 15.51
CA THR A 5 31.87 1.30 16.50
C THR A 5 31.33 1.58 17.89
N LEU A 6 31.17 0.53 18.68
CA LEU A 6 30.52 0.59 19.99
C LEU A 6 31.42 -0.08 21.03
N ARG A 7 31.37 0.40 22.26
CA ARG A 7 31.89 -0.31 23.43
C ARG A 7 30.71 -0.80 24.24
N LEU A 8 30.68 -2.12 24.49
CA LEU A 8 29.60 -2.78 25.23
C LEU A 8 30.18 -3.37 26.52
N PRO A 9 29.42 -3.40 27.62
CA PRO A 9 29.75 -4.22 28.77
C PRO A 9 29.88 -5.70 28.36
N ASP A 10 30.80 -6.43 29.00
CA ASP A 10 31.07 -7.83 28.65
C ASP A 10 29.82 -8.71 28.72
N THR A 11 28.97 -8.47 29.73
CA THR A 11 27.71 -9.20 29.92
C THR A 11 26.74 -9.00 28.75
N LEU A 12 26.62 -7.77 28.25
CA LEU A 12 25.76 -7.43 27.11
C LEU A 12 26.32 -8.03 25.82
N HIS A 13 27.64 -7.97 25.65
CA HIS A 13 28.30 -8.58 24.49
C HIS A 13 28.05 -10.10 24.42
N GLN A 14 28.20 -10.81 25.53
CA GLN A 14 27.91 -12.26 25.61
C GLN A 14 26.45 -12.58 25.33
N GLN A 15 25.53 -11.80 25.90
CA GLN A 15 24.10 -11.99 25.67
C GLN A 15 23.73 -11.82 24.19
N LEU A 16 24.28 -10.82 23.51
CA LEU A 16 24.05 -10.60 22.08
C LEU A 16 24.64 -11.72 21.21
N ILE A 17 25.77 -12.31 21.61
CA ILE A 17 26.34 -13.48 20.93
C ILE A 17 25.36 -14.65 21.00
N HIS A 18 24.86 -15.00 22.18
CA HIS A 18 23.92 -16.11 22.32
C HIS A 18 22.62 -15.90 21.53
N LEU A 19 22.12 -14.66 21.48
CA LEU A 19 20.95 -14.33 20.67
C LEU A 19 21.24 -14.50 19.18
N ALA A 20 22.39 -14.02 18.70
CA ALA A 20 22.81 -14.18 17.31
C ALA A 20 22.99 -15.67 16.92
N GLU A 21 23.60 -16.46 17.81
CA GLU A 21 23.75 -17.90 17.65
C GLU A 21 22.40 -18.62 17.57
N SER A 22 21.45 -18.24 18.43
CA SER A 22 20.10 -18.82 18.42
C SER A 22 19.32 -18.54 17.12
N GLU A 23 19.63 -17.43 16.46
CA GLU A 23 19.07 -17.05 15.17
C GLU A 23 19.94 -17.50 13.97
N GLY A 24 21.09 -18.15 14.22
CA GLY A 24 21.98 -18.67 13.18
C GLY A 24 22.69 -17.59 12.35
N VAL A 25 22.85 -16.38 12.90
CA VAL A 25 23.44 -15.22 12.20
C VAL A 25 24.69 -14.70 12.91
N SER A 26 25.52 -13.93 12.21
CA SER A 26 26.65 -13.25 12.87
C SER A 26 26.17 -12.16 13.83
N LEU A 27 26.94 -11.90 14.89
CA LEU A 27 26.67 -10.83 15.86
C LEU A 27 26.43 -9.47 15.18
N ASN A 28 27.23 -9.11 14.18
CA ASN A 28 27.06 -7.85 13.47
C ASN A 28 25.73 -7.78 12.70
N GLN A 29 25.32 -8.88 12.06
CA GLN A 29 24.02 -8.95 11.38
C GLN A 29 22.88 -8.86 12.38
N TYR A 30 22.99 -9.54 13.52
CA TYR A 30 22.02 -9.47 14.60
C TYR A 30 21.84 -8.04 15.12
N ILE A 31 22.94 -7.34 15.39
CA ILE A 31 22.92 -5.94 15.85
C ILE A 31 22.25 -5.03 14.82
N VAL A 32 22.61 -5.16 13.54
CA VAL A 32 22.00 -4.35 12.47
C VAL A 32 20.51 -4.63 12.36
N TYR A 33 20.09 -5.90 12.41
CA TYR A 33 18.68 -6.30 12.38
C TYR A 33 17.91 -5.75 13.58
N ALA A 34 18.45 -5.89 14.79
CA ALA A 34 17.82 -5.39 16.02
C ALA A 34 17.65 -3.86 15.98
N LEU A 35 18.64 -3.11 15.50
CA LEU A 35 18.56 -1.66 15.31
C LEU A 35 17.54 -1.27 14.24
N ALA A 36 17.49 -2.01 13.13
CA ALA A 36 16.49 -1.80 12.08
C ALA A 36 15.07 -2.06 12.61
N ARG A 37 14.89 -3.13 13.39
CA ARG A 37 13.61 -3.45 14.05
C ARG A 37 13.21 -2.38 15.08
N GLN A 38 14.14 -1.92 15.91
CA GLN A 38 13.85 -0.88 16.90
C GLN A 38 13.50 0.46 16.23
N SER A 39 14.19 0.80 15.14
CA SER A 39 13.89 2.03 14.38
C SER A 39 12.60 1.91 13.56
N SER A 40 12.22 0.72 13.10
CA SER A 40 10.93 0.50 12.43
C SER A 40 9.75 0.44 13.39
N ILE A 41 9.94 0.05 14.65
CA ILE A 41 8.91 0.20 15.70
C ILE A 41 8.60 1.69 15.95
N ASN A 42 9.59 2.57 15.77
CA ASN A 42 9.40 4.02 15.75
C ASN A 42 8.82 4.55 14.43
N TYR A 43 8.51 3.69 13.45
CA TYR A 43 7.52 3.99 12.40
C TYR A 43 6.13 4.01 13.04
N THR A 44 5.97 4.93 13.98
CA THR A 44 4.67 5.35 14.47
C THR A 44 3.91 5.77 13.22
N ILE A 45 2.86 5.03 12.87
CA ILE A 45 1.83 5.51 11.96
C ILE A 45 1.34 6.79 12.62
N GLN A 46 1.87 7.93 12.20
CA GLN A 46 1.46 9.22 12.72
C GLN A 46 0.00 9.35 12.30
N PRO A 47 -0.96 9.27 13.24
CA PRO A 47 -2.36 9.39 12.87
C PRO A 47 -2.51 10.74 12.19
N ILE A 48 -3.07 10.74 10.98
CA ILE A 48 -3.33 11.99 10.27
C ILE A 48 -4.21 12.84 11.20
N PRO A 49 -3.80 14.08 11.56
CA PRO A 49 -4.59 14.91 12.45
C PRO A 49 -6.00 15.06 11.90
N LYS A 50 -7.02 15.00 12.77
CA LYS A 50 -8.43 15.12 12.37
C LYS A 50 -8.69 16.36 11.50
N GLN A 51 -7.96 17.46 11.76
CA GLN A 51 -8.00 18.67 10.95
C GLN A 51 -7.62 18.42 9.47
N LYS A 52 -6.57 17.64 9.21
CA LYS A 52 -6.15 17.29 7.84
C LYS A 52 -7.17 16.39 7.16
N THR A 53 -7.74 15.43 7.87
CA THR A 53 -8.82 14.57 7.34
C THR A 53 -10.06 15.38 7.00
N ASN A 54 -10.46 16.32 7.86
CA ASN A 54 -11.60 17.21 7.61
C ASN A 54 -11.35 18.11 6.40
N GLN A 55 -10.13 18.64 6.26
CA GLN A 55 -9.76 19.46 5.11
C GLN A 55 -9.83 18.64 3.82
N GLN A 56 -9.25 17.43 3.79
CA GLN A 56 -9.32 16.53 2.63
C GLN A 56 -10.76 16.20 2.25
N GLN A 57 -11.62 15.95 3.24
CA GLN A 57 -13.04 15.70 3.01
C GLN A 57 -13.73 16.92 2.38
N SER A 58 -13.47 18.12 2.89
CA SER A 58 -13.99 19.37 2.32
C SER A 58 -13.50 19.59 0.90
N ASP A 59 -12.21 19.40 0.64
CA ASP A 59 -11.60 19.56 -0.69
C ASP A 59 -12.20 18.59 -1.70
N PHE A 60 -12.42 17.34 -1.27
CA PHE A 60 -13.06 16.32 -2.09
C PHE A 60 -14.52 16.67 -2.40
N THR A 61 -15.30 17.13 -1.42
CA THR A 61 -16.68 17.57 -1.64
C THR A 61 -16.74 18.78 -2.57
N ASN A 62 -15.83 19.75 -2.43
CA ASN A 62 -15.71 20.89 -3.33
C ASN A 62 -15.37 20.45 -4.76
N LEU A 63 -14.48 19.47 -4.91
CA LEU A 63 -14.16 18.89 -6.20
C LEU A 63 -15.39 18.23 -6.84
N LEU A 64 -16.13 17.41 -6.10
CA LEU A 64 -17.37 16.80 -6.60
C LEU A 64 -18.39 17.84 -7.05
N GLN A 65 -18.56 18.92 -6.29
CA GLN A 65 -19.45 20.01 -6.68
C GLN A 65 -18.99 20.71 -7.97
N LYS A 66 -17.68 20.92 -8.14
CA LYS A 66 -17.11 21.50 -9.37
C LYS A 66 -17.26 20.59 -10.59
N LEU A 67 -17.12 19.29 -10.40
CA LEU A 67 -17.29 18.29 -11.46
C LEU A 67 -18.77 18.11 -11.85
N GLY A 68 -19.69 18.42 -10.94
CA GLY A 68 -21.13 18.31 -11.17
C GLY A 68 -21.61 16.86 -11.18
N THR A 69 -22.79 16.65 -11.75
CA THR A 69 -23.43 15.34 -11.88
C THR A 69 -23.87 15.12 -13.31
N ALA A 70 -23.79 13.88 -13.78
CA ALA A 70 -24.31 13.48 -15.08
C ALA A 70 -25.44 12.46 -14.90
N SER A 71 -26.49 12.59 -15.71
CA SER A 71 -27.54 11.59 -15.84
C SER A 71 -27.02 10.29 -16.47
N PRO A 72 -27.68 9.15 -16.27
CA PRO A 72 -27.27 7.89 -16.89
C PRO A 72 -27.11 7.96 -18.42
N SER A 73 -27.98 8.71 -19.09
CA SER A 73 -27.92 8.93 -20.54
C SER A 73 -26.71 9.77 -20.97
N GLU A 74 -26.39 10.83 -20.22
CA GLU A 74 -25.20 11.65 -20.50
C GLU A 74 -23.91 10.86 -20.30
N ILE A 75 -23.90 9.97 -19.29
CA ILE A 75 -22.79 9.04 -19.07
C ILE A 75 -22.66 8.12 -20.28
N GLU A 76 -23.74 7.47 -20.74
CA GLU A 76 -23.69 6.56 -21.89
C GLU A 76 -23.17 7.24 -23.16
N ILE A 77 -23.62 8.48 -23.44
CA ILE A 77 -23.13 9.28 -24.56
C ILE A 77 -21.62 9.54 -24.42
N ALA A 78 -21.15 10.02 -23.27
CA ALA A 78 -19.73 10.28 -23.03
C ALA A 78 -18.87 9.01 -23.09
N LEU A 79 -19.42 7.85 -22.68
CA LEU A 79 -18.74 6.56 -22.78
C LEU A 79 -18.62 6.09 -24.24
N SER A 80 -19.61 6.41 -25.08
CA SER A 80 -19.62 6.03 -26.51
C SER A 80 -18.56 6.77 -27.34
N GLU A 81 -18.12 7.94 -26.88
CA GLU A 81 -17.06 8.75 -27.51
C GLU A 81 -15.65 8.20 -27.28
N ARG A 82 -15.49 7.14 -26.47
CA ARG A 82 -14.18 6.57 -26.12
C ARG A 82 -13.52 5.90 -27.32
N GLU A 83 -12.24 6.16 -27.50
CA GLU A 83 -11.40 5.43 -28.44
C GLU A 83 -11.29 3.96 -28.01
N THR A 84 -11.50 3.05 -28.97
CA THR A 84 -11.29 1.62 -28.74
C THR A 84 -9.80 1.32 -28.92
N VAL A 85 -9.14 0.93 -27.83
CA VAL A 85 -7.74 0.55 -27.84
C VAL A 85 -7.58 -0.96 -27.69
N GLU A 86 -6.52 -1.50 -28.30
CA GLU A 86 -6.14 -2.90 -28.09
C GLU A 86 -5.77 -3.14 -26.62
N PRO A 87 -6.20 -4.26 -26.02
CA PRO A 87 -5.83 -4.60 -24.65
C PRO A 87 -4.31 -4.71 -24.46
N GLU A 88 -3.84 -4.38 -23.26
CA GLU A 88 -2.45 -4.60 -22.86
C GLU A 88 -2.09 -6.09 -23.01
N LYS A 89 -0.80 -6.39 -23.28
CA LYS A 89 -0.35 -7.77 -23.58
C LYS A 89 -0.62 -8.74 -22.43
N GLU A 90 -0.61 -8.22 -21.21
CA GLU A 90 -0.88 -8.92 -19.96
C GLU A 90 -2.36 -9.29 -19.81
N LEU A 91 -3.27 -8.60 -20.52
CA LEU A 91 -4.71 -8.86 -20.52
C LEU A 91 -5.06 -9.93 -21.57
N THR A 92 -4.73 -11.17 -21.26
CA THR A 92 -5.08 -12.30 -22.14
C THR A 92 -6.60 -12.44 -22.29
N PRO A 93 -7.09 -12.99 -23.43
CA PRO A 93 -8.52 -13.18 -23.65
C PRO A 93 -9.23 -13.97 -22.55
N GLU A 94 -8.54 -14.93 -21.93
CA GLU A 94 -9.05 -15.71 -20.80
C GLU A 94 -9.29 -14.84 -19.55
N ILE A 95 -8.34 -13.93 -19.24
CA ILE A 95 -8.45 -13.00 -18.11
C ILE A 95 -9.63 -12.05 -18.33
N ILE A 96 -9.76 -11.52 -19.56
CA ILE A 96 -10.86 -10.63 -19.94
C ILE A 96 -12.20 -11.37 -19.81
N ALA A 97 -12.32 -12.58 -20.36
CA ALA A 97 -13.56 -13.36 -20.30
C ALA A 97 -13.97 -13.68 -18.85
N LYS A 98 -13.00 -14.10 -18.02
CA LYS A 98 -13.24 -14.37 -16.59
C LYS A 98 -13.69 -13.13 -15.83
N PHE A 99 -13.12 -11.98 -16.15
CA PHE A 99 -13.51 -10.70 -15.55
C PHE A 99 -14.94 -10.30 -15.95
N GLN A 100 -15.28 -10.39 -17.23
CA GLN A 100 -16.62 -10.10 -17.74
C GLN A 100 -17.68 -11.01 -17.11
N GLN A 101 -17.39 -12.31 -16.96
CA GLN A 101 -18.29 -13.26 -16.29
C GLN A 101 -18.58 -12.85 -14.83
N ARG A 102 -17.58 -12.35 -14.11
CA ARG A 102 -17.74 -11.86 -12.72
C ARG A 102 -18.56 -10.59 -12.62
N LEU A 103 -18.46 -9.68 -13.60
CA LEU A 103 -19.30 -8.48 -13.64
C LEU A 103 -20.77 -8.86 -13.84
N GLN A 104 -21.05 -9.74 -14.82
CA GLN A 104 -22.42 -10.18 -15.12
C GLN A 104 -23.06 -10.96 -13.96
N SER A 105 -22.32 -11.82 -13.26
CA SER A 105 -22.85 -12.55 -12.10
C SER A 105 -23.20 -11.61 -10.94
N LYS A 106 -22.43 -10.54 -10.73
CA LYS A 106 -22.67 -9.54 -9.69
C LYS A 106 -23.87 -8.64 -10.03
N GLU A 107 -24.07 -8.30 -11.30
CA GLU A 107 -25.27 -7.57 -11.73
C GLU A 107 -26.55 -8.41 -11.56
N ARG A 108 -26.49 -9.72 -11.87
CA ARG A 108 -27.61 -10.65 -11.66
C ARG A 108 -27.97 -10.85 -10.20
N SER A 109 -27.00 -10.74 -9.28
CA SER A 109 -27.23 -10.88 -7.83
C SER A 109 -27.81 -9.60 -7.18
N LYS A 110 -27.82 -8.47 -7.88
CA LYS A 110 -28.37 -7.19 -7.39
C LYS A 110 -29.80 -6.90 -7.86
N ARG A 111 -30.35 -7.74 -8.75
CA ARG A 111 -31.77 -7.74 -9.15
C ARG A 111 -32.54 -8.74 -8.31
#